data_AF-F4W7B4-F1
#
_entry.id   AF-F4W7B4-F1
#
_cell.length_a   1.000
_cell.length_b   1.000
_cell.length_c   1.000
_cell.angle_alpha   90.00
_cell.angle_beta   90.00
_cell.angle_gamma   90.00
#
_symmetry.space_group_name_H-M   'P 1'
#
loop_
_entity.id
_entity.type
_entity.pdbx_description
1 polymer ?
#
loop_
_entity_poly.entity_id
_entity_poly.type
_entity_poly.pdbx_seq_one_letter_code
_entity_poly.pdbx_strand_id
1 'polypeptide(L)'
;MSAITSGITKKRKKSDAKPQSQLNKCLNEKRRRTQENLYIDELAELISATDMSSGKTDKCQILQKTVDQIRNRCTERHAKVGSRSETRICLSQGNE
;
A
#
# COMPACT_ATOMS: atom_id res chain seq x y z
N MET A 1 -32.69 -5.68 65.14
CA MET A 1 -31.31 -6.22 65.12
C MET A 1 -31.32 -7.47 64.26
N SER A 2 -30.64 -7.45 63.10
CA SER A 2 -29.99 -8.59 62.41
C SER A 2 -29.53 -8.11 61.04
N ALA A 3 -28.29 -7.62 60.97
CA ALA A 3 -27.61 -7.27 59.73
C ALA A 3 -26.97 -8.55 59.16
N ILE A 4 -27.44 -8.98 57.99
CA ILE A 4 -26.84 -10.10 57.26
C ILE A 4 -25.76 -9.55 56.35
N THR A 5 -24.58 -10.13 56.56
CA THR A 5 -23.30 -9.83 55.93
C THR A 5 -23.21 -10.33 54.48
N SER A 6 -22.15 -9.88 53.80
CA SER A 6 -21.41 -10.61 52.76
C SER A 6 -21.79 -10.40 51.30
N GLY A 7 -20.94 -9.63 50.61
CA GLY A 7 -20.95 -9.51 49.16
C GLY A 7 -19.76 -8.72 48.60
N ILE A 8 -18.54 -8.96 49.11
CA ILE A 8 -17.32 -8.50 48.42
C ILE A 8 -17.17 -9.34 47.14
N THR A 9 -17.46 -8.75 45.98
CA THR A 9 -17.01 -9.28 44.68
C THR A 9 -16.23 -8.22 43.92
N LYS A 10 -14.90 -8.34 44.05
CA LYS A 10 -13.83 -8.00 43.08
C LYS A 10 -14.09 -6.83 42.13
N LYS A 11 -13.34 -5.75 42.43
CA LYS A 11 -12.88 -4.76 41.45
C LYS A 11 -12.36 -5.43 40.15
N ARG A 12 -12.82 -4.89 39.02
CA ARG A 12 -12.08 -4.63 37.77
C ARG A 12 -11.37 -5.83 37.10
N LYS A 13 -11.98 -6.32 36.01
CA LYS A 13 -11.46 -6.19 34.63
C LYS A 13 -12.58 -6.50 33.64
N LYS A 14 -13.25 -5.46 33.10
CA LYS A 14 -13.90 -5.60 31.79
C LYS A 14 -12.77 -6.01 30.84
N SER A 15 -12.81 -7.23 30.35
CA SER A 15 -11.95 -7.66 29.26
C SER A 15 -12.11 -6.65 28.13
N ASP A 16 -11.00 -6.07 27.69
CA ASP A 16 -10.88 -5.24 26.49
C ASP A 16 -11.15 -6.11 25.25
N ALA A 17 -12.36 -6.66 25.16
CA ALA A 17 -12.84 -7.32 23.97
C ALA A 17 -13.27 -6.18 23.05
N LYS A 18 -12.29 -5.58 22.35
CA LYS A 18 -12.59 -4.76 21.18
C LYS A 18 -13.62 -5.53 20.35
N PRO A 19 -14.74 -4.89 19.93
CA PRO A 19 -15.73 -5.56 19.09
C PRO A 19 -15.01 -6.27 17.94
N GLN A 20 -15.33 -7.54 17.68
CA GLN A 20 -14.69 -8.34 16.63
C GLN A 20 -14.61 -7.59 15.29
N SER A 21 -15.59 -6.74 15.01
CA SER A 21 -15.63 -5.83 13.87
C SER A 21 -14.50 -4.79 13.83
N GLN A 22 -14.08 -4.24 14.97
CA GLN A 22 -12.94 -3.31 15.06
C GLN A 22 -11.60 -4.02 14.86
N LEU A 23 -11.46 -5.26 15.35
CA LEU A 23 -10.26 -6.08 15.12
C LEU A 23 -10.14 -6.44 13.64
N ASN A 24 -11.23 -6.87 13.01
CA ASN A 24 -11.26 -7.18 11.58
C ASN A 24 -10.91 -5.96 10.72
N LYS A 25 -11.42 -4.76 11.06
CA LYS A 25 -11.03 -3.51 10.38
C LYS A 25 -9.53 -3.24 10.49
N CYS A 26 -8.95 -3.39 11.68
CA CYS A 26 -7.52 -3.19 11.92
C CYS A 26 -6.65 -4.18 11.11
N LEU A 27 -7.04 -5.46 11.10
CA LEU A 27 -6.32 -6.49 10.35
C LEU A 27 -6.36 -6.27 8.83
N ASN A 28 -7.52 -5.86 8.30
CA ASN A 28 -7.65 -5.56 6.88
C ASN A 28 -6.78 -4.37 6.46
N GLU A 29 -6.77 -3.29 7.26
CA GLU A 29 -5.90 -2.14 6.98
C GLU A 29 -4.41 -2.52 7.09
N LYS A 30 -4.03 -3.36 8.07
CA LYS A 30 -2.67 -3.88 8.16
C LYS A 30 -2.29 -4.66 6.89
N ARG A 31 -3.17 -5.55 6.41
CA ARG A 31 -2.94 -6.32 5.18
C ARG A 31 -2.76 -5.41 3.96
N ARG A 32 -3.60 -4.37 3.83
CA ARG A 32 -3.50 -3.39 2.73
C ARG A 32 -2.14 -2.66 2.76
N ARG A 33 -1.69 -2.20 3.93
CA ARG A 33 -0.38 -1.55 4.09
C ARG A 33 0.79 -2.48 3.81
N THR A 34 0.71 -3.74 4.26
CA THR A 34 1.74 -4.74 3.96
C THR A 34 1.85 -4.97 2.46
N GLN A 35 0.71 -5.12 1.78
CA GLN A 35 0.69 -5.30 0.33
C GLN A 35 1.22 -4.08 -0.41
N GLU A 36 0.82 -2.86 -0.01
CA GLU A 36 1.36 -1.62 -0.56
C GLU A 36 2.88 -1.53 -0.40
N ASN A 37 3.42 -1.88 0.77
CA ASN A 37 4.85 -1.87 1.00
C ASN A 37 5.59 -2.89 0.11
N LEU A 38 5.03 -4.09 -0.09
CA LEU A 38 5.63 -5.09 -0.98
C LEU A 38 5.76 -4.57 -2.42
N TYR A 39 4.73 -3.88 -2.94
CA TYR A 39 4.82 -3.27 -4.26
C TYR A 39 5.87 -2.16 -4.32
N ILE A 40 5.99 -1.34 -3.27
CA ILE A 40 7.04 -0.31 -3.21
C ILE A 40 8.44 -0.95 -3.22
N ASP A 41 8.64 -2.04 -2.47
CA ASP A 41 9.92 -2.76 -2.42
C ASP A 41 10.27 -3.38 -3.78
N GLU A 42 9.30 -4.01 -4.45
CA GLU A 42 9.46 -4.55 -5.80
C GLU A 42 9.80 -3.45 -6.82
N LEU A 43 9.11 -2.30 -6.76
CA LEU A 43 9.44 -1.14 -7.61
C LEU A 43 10.86 -0.63 -7.35
N ALA A 44 11.31 -0.59 -6.10
CA ALA A 44 12.66 -0.16 -5.76
C ALA A 44 13.72 -1.10 -6.34
N GLU A 45 13.49 -2.41 -6.31
CA GLU A 45 14.38 -3.42 -6.92
C GLU A 45 14.46 -3.24 -8.45
N LEU A 46 13.30 -3.10 -9.12
CA LEU A 46 13.23 -2.87 -10.57
C LEU A 46 13.94 -1.58 -11.00
N ILE A 47 13.79 -0.51 -10.20
CA ILE A 47 14.49 0.76 -10.44
C ILE A 47 15.99 0.58 -10.23
N SER A 48 16.42 -0.04 -9.13
CA SER A 48 17.85 -0.21 -8.79
C SER A 48 18.59 -1.09 -9.81
N ALA A 49 17.89 -2.04 -10.43
CA ALA A 49 18.45 -2.84 -11.52
C ALA A 49 18.71 -2.02 -12.80
N THR A 50 17.98 -0.93 -13.01
CA THR A 50 18.10 -0.06 -14.18
C THR A 50 18.98 1.17 -13.91
N ASP A 51 18.89 1.74 -12.70
CA ASP A 51 19.63 2.90 -12.21
C ASP A 51 20.55 2.48 -11.06
N MET A 52 21.87 2.56 -11.27
CA MET A 52 22.90 2.23 -10.28
C MET A 52 22.98 3.23 -9.10
N SER A 53 21.93 4.01 -8.82
CA SER A 53 21.93 4.95 -7.70
C SER A 53 21.73 4.20 -6.38
N SER A 54 22.82 3.87 -5.67
CA SER A 54 22.81 3.10 -4.42
C SER A 54 22.31 3.86 -3.18
N GLY A 55 21.48 4.89 -3.37
CA GLY A 55 20.94 5.72 -2.28
C GLY A 55 19.67 5.14 -1.68
N LYS A 56 19.45 5.40 -0.37
CA LYS A 56 18.16 5.17 0.29
C LYS A 56 17.10 6.01 -0.42
N THR A 57 16.27 5.36 -1.23
CA THR A 57 15.23 6.04 -2.02
C THR A 57 13.94 6.02 -1.20
N ASP A 58 13.32 7.18 -0.96
CA ASP A 58 12.04 7.23 -0.27
C ASP A 58 10.87 6.80 -1.18
N LYS A 59 9.68 6.57 -0.59
CA LYS A 59 8.50 6.11 -1.33
C LYS A 59 8.10 7.02 -2.48
N CYS A 60 8.20 8.34 -2.30
CA CYS A 60 7.82 9.30 -3.32
C CYS A 60 8.80 9.29 -4.49
N GLN A 61 10.11 9.17 -4.20
CA GLN A 61 11.13 9.04 -5.22
C GLN A 61 10.98 7.74 -6.03
N ILE A 62 10.66 6.61 -5.38
CA ILE A 62 10.36 5.34 -6.06
C ILE A 62 9.21 5.55 -7.05
N LEU A 63 8.08 6.10 -6.59
CA LEU A 63 6.91 6.35 -7.43
C LEU A 63 7.21 7.29 -8.59
N GLN A 64 7.93 8.39 -8.34
CA GLN A 64 8.31 9.36 -9.36
C GLN A 64 9.17 8.72 -10.46
N LYS A 65 10.22 7.99 -10.05
CA LYS A 65 11.08 7.26 -10.99
C LYS A 65 10.31 6.22 -11.79
N THR A 66 9.38 5.48 -11.18
CA THR A 66 8.52 4.53 -11.90
C THR A 66 7.67 5.25 -12.96
N VAL A 67 7.05 6.38 -12.62
CA VAL A 67 6.25 7.18 -13.57
C VAL A 67 7.12 7.65 -14.74
N ASP A 68 8.32 8.14 -14.46
CA ASP A 68 9.24 8.62 -15.49
C ASP A 68 9.75 7.48 -16.37
N GLN A 69 10.09 6.32 -15.80
CA GLN A 69 10.46 5.13 -16.57
C GLN A 69 9.31 4.65 -17.48
N ILE A 70 8.07 4.65 -16.99
CA ILE A 70 6.90 4.28 -17.81
C ILE A 70 6.74 5.26 -18.97
N ARG A 71 6.84 6.58 -18.70
CA ARG A 71 6.75 7.62 -19.72
C ARG A 71 7.84 7.45 -20.78
N ASN A 72 9.09 7.28 -20.37
CA ASN A 72 10.24 7.11 -21.26
C ASN A 72 10.11 5.84 -22.10
N ARG A 73 9.73 4.70 -21.48
CA ARG A 73 9.51 3.45 -22.20
C ARG A 73 8.36 3.55 -23.20
N CYS A 74 7.31 4.32 -22.91
CA CYS A 74 6.23 4.56 -23.87
C CYS A 74 6.70 5.45 -25.03
N THR A 75 7.47 6.51 -24.78
CA THR A 75 8.00 7.37 -25.85
C THR A 75 9.04 6.67 -26.72
N GLU A 76 9.95 5.89 -26.12
CA GLU A 76 10.97 5.12 -26.85
C GLU A 76 10.36 4.00 -27.70
N ARG A 77 9.32 3.32 -27.18
CA ARG A 77 8.59 2.31 -27.96
C ARG A 77 7.85 2.95 -29.14
N HIS A 78 7.28 4.15 -28.99
CA HIS A 78 6.67 4.87 -30.11
C HIS A 78 7.68 5.29 -31.19
N ALA A 79 8.94 5.59 -30.84
CA ALA A 79 9.97 5.89 -31.82
C ALA A 79 10.46 4.66 -32.61
N LYS A 80 10.28 3.44 -32.06
CA LYS A 80 10.68 2.17 -32.70
C LYS A 80 9.53 1.48 -33.45
N VAL A 81 8.27 1.83 -33.18
CA VAL A 81 7.09 1.31 -33.88
C VAL A 81 6.74 2.24 -35.05
N GLY A 82 7.65 2.34 -36.00
CA GLY A 82 7.41 2.86 -37.35
C GLY A 82 6.78 1.82 -38.29
N SER A 83 6.18 0.75 -37.77
CA SER A 83 5.40 -0.19 -38.56
C SER A 83 4.58 -1.12 -37.67
N ARG A 84 3.31 -1.30 -38.04
CA ARG A 84 2.30 -2.21 -37.47
C ARG A 84 1.61 -1.71 -36.21
N SER A 85 0.59 -0.89 -36.48
CA SER A 85 -0.79 -1.13 -36.05
C SER A 85 -1.01 -1.55 -34.59
N GLU A 86 -1.66 -0.62 -33.87
CA GLU A 86 -2.43 -0.82 -32.64
C GLU A 86 -1.64 -0.99 -31.35
N THR A 87 -1.54 0.11 -30.59
CA THR A 87 -1.70 0.02 -29.13
C THR A 87 -2.42 1.28 -28.62
N ARG A 88 -3.75 1.26 -28.75
CA ARG A 88 -4.67 2.15 -28.03
C ARG A 88 -4.61 1.83 -26.52
N ILE A 89 -3.53 2.18 -25.83
CA ILE A 89 -3.52 2.32 -24.37
C ILE A 89 -2.52 3.40 -23.98
N CYS A 90 -2.84 4.66 -24.29
CA CYS A 90 -2.26 5.80 -23.59
C CYS A 90 -3.44 6.63 -23.10
N LEU A 91 -3.86 6.34 -21.86
CA LEU A 91 -4.64 7.22 -20.99
C LEU A 91 -5.81 7.93 -21.70
N SER A 92 -6.92 7.21 -21.92
CA SER A 92 -8.21 7.88 -22.09
C SER A 92 -8.51 8.65 -20.81
N GLN A 93 -8.33 9.95 -20.94
CA GLN A 93 -8.73 11.05 -20.09
C GLN A 93 -9.91 10.71 -19.16
N GLY A 94 -9.65 10.71 -17.85
CA GLY A 94 -10.68 10.97 -16.86
C GLY A 94 -10.94 12.47 -16.83
N ASN A 95 -11.89 12.91 -17.65
CA ASN A 95 -12.59 14.18 -17.47
C ASN A 95 -14.06 13.92 -17.81
N GLU A 96 -14.85 13.62 -16.79
CA GLU A 96 -16.19 14.14 -16.52
C GLU A 96 -16.58 13.76 -15.09
#